data_AF-A0AAV6X0W3-F1
#
_entry.id   AF-A0AAV6X0W3-F1
#
_cell.length_a   1.000
_cell.length_b   1.000
_cell.length_c   1.000
_cell.angle_alpha   90.00
_cell.angle_beta   90.00
_cell.angle_gamma   90.00
#
_symmetry.space_group_name_H-M   'P 1'
#
loop_
_entity.id
_entity.type
_entity.pdbx_description
1 polymer ?
#
loop_
_entity_poly.entity_id
_entity_poly.type
_entity_poly.pdbx_seq_one_letter_code
_entity_poly.pdbx_strand_id
1 'polypeptide(L)'
;MMSYAWANDPDVRDALHVRKGTTKEWKKCFTLSSYEENVASAVPYHQLLTDKKYQSLVYSGDHDLMVPYLATLKWIQHDLNLTVDDGWRPWNVNGQVAGFIFFHQIKSSKI
;
A
#
# COMPACT_ATOMS: atom_id res chain seq x y z
N MET A 1 -12.37 -11.76 -17.39
CA MET A 1 -11.77 -10.64 -16.63
C MET A 1 -11.86 -9.37 -17.47
N MET A 2 -12.70 -8.41 -17.09
CA MET A 2 -13.06 -7.26 -17.95
C MET A 2 -11.86 -6.39 -18.35
N SER A 3 -10.84 -6.31 -17.49
CA SER A 3 -9.59 -5.60 -17.78
C SER A 3 -8.79 -6.20 -18.96
N TYR A 4 -8.84 -7.53 -19.16
CA TYR A 4 -8.11 -8.17 -20.26
C TYR A 4 -8.76 -7.89 -21.60
N ALA A 5 -10.09 -7.92 -21.65
CA ALA A 5 -10.84 -7.57 -22.86
C ALA A 5 -10.58 -6.11 -23.23
N TRP A 6 -10.72 -5.20 -22.26
CA TRP A 6 -10.49 -3.76 -22.47
C TRP A 6 -9.04 -3.45 -22.86
N ALA A 7 -8.04 -3.96 -22.14
CA ALA A 7 -6.64 -3.62 -22.40
C ALA A 7 -6.08 -4.26 -23.68
N ASN A 8 -6.72 -5.31 -24.22
CA ASN A 8 -6.33 -5.94 -25.47
C ASN A 8 -7.15 -5.49 -26.68
N ASP A 9 -8.17 -4.65 -26.47
CA ASP A 9 -8.95 -4.04 -27.55
C ASP A 9 -8.03 -3.20 -28.47
N PRO A 10 -8.07 -3.38 -29.80
CA PRO A 10 -7.21 -2.65 -30.72
C PRO A 10 -7.37 -1.12 -30.66
N ASP A 11 -8.60 -0.62 -30.47
CA ASP A 11 -8.89 0.80 -30.43
C ASP A 11 -8.37 1.40 -29.12
N VAL A 12 -8.51 0.66 -28.00
CA VAL A 12 -7.89 1.04 -26.72
C VAL A 12 -6.37 1.08 -26.82
N ARG A 13 -5.76 0.09 -27.49
CA ARG A 13 -4.30 0.04 -27.67
C ARG A 13 -3.80 1.16 -28.57
N ASP A 14 -4.54 1.53 -29.60
CA ASP A 14 -4.21 2.65 -30.48
C ASP A 14 -4.33 3.99 -29.73
N ALA A 15 -5.42 4.18 -28.97
CA ALA A 15 -5.66 5.36 -28.14
C ALA A 15 -4.61 5.55 -27.03
N LEU A 16 -4.10 4.46 -26.45
CA LEU A 16 -2.99 4.47 -25.48
C LEU A 16 -1.61 4.49 -26.14
N HIS A 17 -1.54 4.55 -27.47
CA HIS A 17 -0.31 4.56 -28.26
C HIS A 17 0.61 3.36 -27.99
N VAL A 18 0.03 2.18 -27.79
CA VAL A 18 0.78 0.93 -27.64
C VAL A 18 1.41 0.58 -28.98
N ARG A 19 2.74 0.66 -29.05
CA ARG A 19 3.51 0.36 -30.26
C ARG A 19 3.25 -1.07 -30.77
N LYS A 20 2.79 -1.18 -32.03
CA LYS A 20 2.54 -2.47 -32.70
C LYS A 20 3.81 -3.34 -32.68
N GLY A 21 3.65 -4.62 -32.39
CA GLY A 21 4.76 -5.59 -32.34
C GLY A 21 5.52 -5.68 -31.01
N THR A 22 5.33 -4.75 -30.07
CA THR A 22 6.05 -4.77 -28.77
C THR A 22 5.53 -5.81 -27.79
N THR A 23 4.22 -6.09 -27.83
CA THR A 23 3.60 -7.18 -27.06
C THR A 23 2.46 -7.79 -27.85
N LYS A 24 2.35 -9.12 -27.78
CA LYS A 24 1.24 -9.87 -28.38
C LYS A 24 -0.05 -9.63 -27.60
N GLU A 25 0.01 -9.71 -26.27
CA GLU A 25 -1.13 -9.60 -25.37
C GLU A 25 -0.72 -8.82 -24.11
N TRP A 26 -1.59 -7.93 -23.65
CA TRP A 26 -1.49 -7.33 -22.33
C TRP A 26 -1.91 -8.34 -21.26
N LYS A 27 -1.09 -8.49 -20.23
CA LYS A 27 -1.36 -9.34 -19.06
C LYS A 27 -1.21 -8.50 -17.80
N LYS A 28 -2.12 -8.69 -16.84
CA LYS A 28 -2.10 -7.96 -15.56
C LYS A 28 -0.84 -8.26 -14.74
N CYS A 29 -0.47 -9.53 -14.67
CA CYS A 29 0.70 -9.99 -13.93
C CYS A 29 1.57 -10.86 -14.84
N PHE A 30 2.89 -10.73 -14.70
CA PHE A 30 3.86 -11.60 -15.34
C PHE A 30 4.92 -11.99 -14.32
N THR A 31 5.25 -13.28 -14.24
CA THR A 31 6.30 -13.76 -13.35
C THR A 31 7.65 -13.59 -14.02
N LEU A 32 8.51 -12.77 -13.45
CA LEU A 32 9.90 -12.64 -13.87
C LEU A 32 10.71 -13.75 -13.20
N SER A 33 11.26 -14.68 -13.98
CA SER A 33 12.08 -15.78 -13.46
C SER A 33 13.37 -15.33 -12.76
N SER A 34 13.79 -14.09 -13.01
CA SER A 34 14.98 -13.46 -12.42
C SER A 34 14.67 -12.58 -11.21
N TYR A 35 13.42 -12.55 -10.73
CA TYR A 35 13.08 -11.75 -9.56
C TYR A 35 13.57 -12.45 -8.28
N GLU A 36 14.31 -11.71 -7.46
CA GLU A 36 14.85 -12.17 -6.18
C GLU A 36 14.27 -11.33 -5.04
N GLU A 37 13.69 -11.99 -4.04
CA GLU A 37 13.22 -11.35 -2.81
C GLU A 37 14.39 -11.14 -1.84
N ASN A 38 15.08 -10.00 -1.96
CA ASN A 38 16.25 -9.67 -1.16
C ASN A 38 15.99 -8.67 -0.01
N VAL A 39 14.74 -8.26 0.19
CA VAL A 39 14.33 -7.36 1.28
C VAL A 39 13.35 -8.08 2.20
N ALA A 40 13.85 -8.53 3.36
CA ALA A 40 13.04 -9.27 4.33
C ALA A 40 12.04 -8.40 5.10
N SER A 41 12.30 -7.09 5.25
CA SER A 41 11.40 -6.17 5.96
C SER A 41 11.54 -4.74 5.45
N ALA A 42 10.40 -4.07 5.31
CA ALA A 42 10.33 -2.65 4.98
C ALA A 42 10.32 -1.72 6.21
N VAL A 43 10.21 -2.27 7.43
CA VAL A 43 10.13 -1.49 8.69
C VAL A 43 11.30 -0.51 8.86
N PRO A 44 12.57 -0.88 8.58
CA PRO A 44 13.69 0.06 8.70
C PRO A 44 13.55 1.30 7.80
N TYR A 45 12.95 1.15 6.61
CA TYR A 45 12.70 2.28 5.72
C TYR A 45 11.57 3.17 6.24
N HIS A 46 10.52 2.59 6.82
CA HIS A 46 9.47 3.36 7.48
C HIS A 46 10.01 4.15 8.69
N GLN A 47 10.90 3.56 9.49
CA GLN A 47 11.56 4.27 10.58
C GLN A 47 12.41 5.44 10.05
N LEU A 48 13.24 5.21 9.03
CA LEU A 48 14.06 6.27 8.40
C LEU A 48 13.22 7.44 7.88
N LEU A 49 12.10 7.16 7.20
CA LEU A 49 11.20 8.19 6.68
C LEU A 49 10.51 8.95 7.81
N THR A 50 10.15 8.24 8.88
CA THR A 50 9.56 8.84 10.08
C THR A 50 10.56 9.75 10.79
N ASP A 51 11.82 9.33 10.96
CA ASP A 51 12.88 10.15 11.58
C ASP A 51 13.17 11.43 10.77
N LYS A 52 13.00 11.36 9.44
CA LYS A 52 13.06 12.51 8.53
C LYS A 52 11.79 13.39 8.55
N LYS A 53 10.81 13.06 9.39
CA LYS A 53 9.55 13.79 9.59
C LYS A 53 8.66 13.82 8.33
N TYR A 54 8.76 12.80 7.46
CA TYR A 54 7.81 12.65 6.37
C TYR A 54 6.47 12.14 6.87
N GLN A 55 5.39 12.74 6.40
CA GLN A 55 4.04 12.26 6.66
C GLN A 55 3.80 10.97 5.86
N SER A 56 3.39 9.91 6.55
CA SER A 56 3.09 8.61 5.95
C SER A 56 1.62 8.24 6.20
N LEU A 57 0.96 7.70 5.18
CA LEU A 57 -0.35 7.07 5.30
C LEU A 57 -0.19 5.58 4.98
N VAL A 58 -0.54 4.74 5.94
CA VAL A 58 -0.60 3.28 5.77
C VAL A 58 -2.05 2.85 5.95
N TYR A 59 -2.58 2.08 5.01
CA TYR A 59 -3.96 1.59 5.04
C TYR A 59 -4.02 0.11 4.66
N SER A 60 -5.02 -0.60 5.16
CA SER A 60 -5.26 -2.02 4.86
C SER A 60 -6.77 -2.27 4.76
N GLY A 61 -7.17 -3.13 3.83
CA GLY A 61 -8.53 -3.67 3.80
C GLY A 61 -8.70 -4.70 4.92
N ASP A 62 -9.76 -4.58 5.72
CA ASP A 62 -9.98 -5.43 6.90
C ASP A 62 -10.32 -6.89 6.57
N HIS A 63 -10.78 -7.15 5.35
CA HIS A 63 -11.07 -8.49 4.83
C HIS A 63 -9.94 -9.09 3.96
N ASP A 64 -8.80 -8.43 3.81
CA ASP A 64 -7.66 -9.05 3.12
C ASP A 64 -7.03 -10.15 4.00
N LEU A 65 -6.95 -11.36 3.45
CA LEU A 65 -6.34 -12.51 4.12
C LEU A 65 -4.88 -12.72 3.71
N MET A 66 -4.44 -12.15 2.58
CA MET A 66 -3.06 -12.26 2.10
C MET A 66 -2.12 -11.33 2.88
N VAL A 67 -2.56 -10.09 3.11
CA VAL A 67 -1.85 -9.11 3.94
C VAL A 67 -2.83 -8.52 4.96
N PRO A 68 -3.12 -9.25 6.06
CA PRO A 68 -4.14 -8.85 7.01
C PRO A 68 -3.77 -7.55 7.75
N TYR A 69 -4.77 -6.69 7.98
CA TYR A 69 -4.56 -5.40 8.65
C TYR A 69 -3.91 -5.53 10.04
N LEU A 70 -4.11 -6.67 10.72
CA LEU A 70 -3.47 -6.98 12.01
C LEU A 70 -1.93 -7.04 11.89
N ALA A 71 -1.40 -7.56 10.78
CA ALA A 71 0.03 -7.54 10.52
C ALA A 71 0.54 -6.11 10.36
N THR A 72 -0.23 -5.26 9.66
CA THR A 72 0.06 -3.84 9.50
C THR A 72 0.07 -3.10 10.84
N LEU A 73 -0.97 -3.30 11.66
CA LEU A 73 -1.03 -2.71 13.01
C LEU A 73 0.14 -3.15 13.88
N LYS A 74 0.51 -4.44 13.81
CA LYS A 74 1.61 -4.98 14.62
C LYS A 74 2.91 -4.22 14.40
N TRP A 75 3.36 -4.08 13.15
CA TRP A 75 4.67 -3.46 12.92
C TRP A 75 4.63 -1.95 13.17
N ILE A 76 3.50 -1.27 12.96
CA ILE A 76 3.36 0.16 13.27
C ILE A 76 3.40 0.40 14.79
N GLN A 77 2.72 -0.44 15.58
CA GLN A 77 2.58 -0.23 17.02
C GLN A 77 3.73 -0.81 17.84
N HIS A 78 4.34 -1.90 17.37
CA HIS A 78 5.36 -2.63 18.13
C HIS A 78 6.77 -2.52 17.55
N ASP A 79 6.91 -2.39 16.23
CA ASP A 79 8.23 -2.38 15.59
C ASP A 79 8.71 -0.96 15.25
N LEU A 80 7.79 0.00 15.11
CA LEU A 80 8.14 1.43 15.06
C LEU A 80 8.09 2.05 16.46
N ASN A 81 9.07 2.90 16.75
CA ASN A 81 9.18 3.58 18.05
C ASN A 81 8.28 4.83 18.15
N LEU A 82 6.99 4.69 17.83
CA LEU A 82 6.02 5.79 17.81
C LEU A 82 5.15 5.81 19.08
N THR A 83 4.45 6.93 19.25
CA THR A 83 3.38 7.12 20.24
C THR A 83 2.07 7.43 19.55
N VAL A 84 0.97 6.96 20.10
CA VAL A 84 -0.39 7.31 19.65
C VAL A 84 -0.67 8.76 20.04
N ASP A 85 -0.99 9.58 19.05
CA ASP A 85 -1.41 10.97 19.20
C ASP A 85 -2.95 11.06 19.28
N ASP A 86 -3.64 10.38 18.37
CA ASP A 86 -5.10 10.24 18.35
C ASP A 86 -5.45 8.75 18.22
N GLY A 87 -6.30 8.30 19.13
CA GLY A 87 -6.65 6.89 19.32
C GLY A 87 -7.53 6.31 18.22
N TRP A 88 -7.84 5.02 18.34
CA TRP A 88 -8.67 4.30 17.36
C TRP A 88 -10.06 4.89 17.30
N ARG A 89 -10.42 5.48 16.16
CA ARG A 89 -11.74 6.05 15.94
C ARG A 89 -12.24 5.80 14.53
N PRO A 90 -13.57 5.74 14.33
CA PRO A 90 -14.13 5.61 13.01
C PRO A 90 -13.86 6.87 12.17
N TRP A 91 -13.77 6.68 10.86
CA TRP A 91 -13.89 7.74 9.88
C TRP A 91 -15.05 7.44 8.93
N ASN A 92 -15.75 8.49 8.50
CA ASN A 92 -17.02 8.36 7.81
C ASN A 92 -16.96 8.90 6.39
N VAL A 93 -17.66 8.23 5.46
CA VAL A 93 -17.93 8.70 4.11
C VAL A 93 -19.43 8.62 3.89
N ASN A 94 -20.05 9.72 3.45
CA ASN A 94 -21.49 9.80 3.19
C ASN A 94 -22.36 9.28 4.35
N GLY A 95 -21.97 9.59 5.59
CA GLY A 95 -22.70 9.17 6.79
C GLY A 95 -22.51 7.71 7.22
N GLN A 96 -21.67 6.94 6.53
CA GLN A 96 -21.34 5.55 6.88
C GLN A 96 -19.91 5.43 7.37
N VAL A 97 -19.67 4.50 8.30
CA VAL A 97 -18.32 4.16 8.75
C VAL A 97 -17.58 3.48 7.60
N ALA A 98 -16.53 4.12 7.11
CA ALA A 98 -15.70 3.58 6.03
C ALA A 98 -14.49 2.80 6.55
N GLY A 99 -14.17 2.97 7.84
CA GLY A 99 -13.13 2.22 8.53
C GLY A 99 -12.72 2.93 9.82
N PHE A 100 -11.53 2.58 10.31
CA PHE A 100 -10.94 3.16 11.51
C PHE A 100 -9.54 3.71 11.23
N ILE A 101 -9.13 4.70 12.02
CA ILE A 101 -7.86 5.39 11.88
C ILE A 101 -7.17 5.55 13.23
N PHE A 102 -5.84 5.49 13.21
CA PHE A 102 -4.94 5.92 14.29
C PHE A 102 -4.07 7.06 13.77
N PHE A 103 -3.74 8.03 14.63
CA PHE A 103 -2.64 8.96 14.38
C PHE A 103 -1.48 8.63 15.32
N HIS A 104 -0.29 8.50 14.75
CA HIS A 104 0.93 8.24 15.48
C HIS A 104 1.93 9.39 15.25
N GLN A 105 2.72 9.69 16.26
CA GLN A 105 3.80 10.68 16.20
C GLN A 105 5.10 10.12 16.78
N ILE A 106 6.21 10.74 16.40
CA ILE A 106 7.53 10.42 16.96
C ILE A 106 7.51 10.69 18.47
N LYS A 107 8.06 9.77 19.26
CA LYS A 107 8.24 9.99 20.70
C LYS A 107 9.11 11.22 20.92
N SER A 108 8.56 12.23 21.59
CA SER A 108 9.38 13.35 22.05
C SER A 108 10.33 12.87 23.15
N SER A 109 11.63 13.09 22.98
CA SER A 109 12.60 12.91 24.06
C SER A 109 12.20 13.81 25.21
N LYS A 110 11.97 13.25 26.41
CA LYS A 110 11.96 14.07 27.63
C LYS A 110 13.35 14.70 27.76
N ILE A 111 13.40 16.02 27.67
CA ILE A 111 14.55 16.83 28.14
C ILE A 111 14.49 16.84 29.67
#